data_AF-A0A221P5Q7-F1
#
_entry.id   AF-A0A221P5Q7-F1
#
_cell.length_a   1.000
_cell.length_b   1.000
_cell.length_c   1.000
_cell.angle_alpha   90.00
_cell.angle_beta   90.00
_cell.angle_gamma   90.00
#
_symmetry.space_group_name_H-M   'P 1'
#
loop_
_entity.id
_entity.type
_entity.pdbx_description
1 polymer ?
#
loop_
_entity_poly.entity_id
_entity_poly.type
_entity_poly.pdbx_seq_one_letter_code
_entity_poly.pdbx_strand_id
1 'polypeptide(L)'
;MSTPAAPARPGARVIAWRDYDPAVRELDGMSLGDVEVSGPPADAARRLWEVGARRVELPGTLDLTDAPSAVSTVWALCLIRDLTALGVVVDWRLALDAGQTDWRALSHLHPPRTTTGTPDDAGVPGQWRHAHYLGKCLWRRGPGFIQIRDRRWGSLHRFTVREPEFHEAIEALSAGAPRSAVAPAVLADLEEEHLVGSVGGQAWFLPYRVQRWAKEAITL
;
A
#
# COMPACT_ATOMS: atom_id res chain seq x y z
N MET A 1 -6.56 -30.57 -26.86
CA MET A 1 -5.97 -30.24 -25.55
C MET A 1 -5.89 -28.72 -25.46
N SER A 2 -6.79 -28.10 -24.70
CA SER A 2 -6.78 -26.64 -24.53
C SER A 2 -5.77 -26.28 -23.45
N THR A 3 -4.78 -25.46 -23.80
CA THR A 3 -3.86 -24.85 -22.83
C THR A 3 -4.68 -24.03 -21.83
N PRO A 4 -4.51 -24.21 -20.51
CA PRO A 4 -5.20 -23.36 -19.54
C PRO A 4 -4.76 -21.92 -19.75
N ALA A 5 -5.73 -21.00 -19.81
CA ALA A 5 -5.46 -19.57 -19.87
C ALA A 5 -4.58 -19.19 -18.66
N ALA A 6 -3.50 -18.43 -18.91
CA ALA A 6 -2.71 -17.87 -17.83
C ALA A 6 -3.65 -17.09 -16.89
N PRO A 7 -3.49 -17.21 -15.57
CA PRO A 7 -4.37 -16.50 -14.64
C PRO A 7 -4.35 -15.00 -14.96
N ALA A 8 -5.53 -14.39 -15.02
CA ALA A 8 -5.66 -12.96 -15.23
C ALA A 8 -4.83 -12.24 -14.17
N ARG A 9 -3.92 -11.37 -14.59
CA ARG A 9 -3.14 -10.56 -13.65
C ARG A 9 -4.11 -9.66 -12.89
N PRO A 10 -3.98 -9.56 -11.56
CA PRO A 10 -4.79 -8.62 -10.80
C PRO A 10 -4.57 -7.19 -11.31
N GLY A 11 -5.64 -6.40 -11.20
CA GLY A 11 -5.74 -5.04 -11.66
C GLY A 11 -6.98 -4.37 -11.11
N ALA A 12 -7.14 -3.09 -11.38
CA ALA A 12 -8.31 -2.30 -11.00
C ALA A 12 -8.57 -1.22 -12.04
N ARG A 13 -9.83 -0.78 -12.10
CA ARG A 13 -10.18 0.50 -12.72
C ARG A 13 -10.04 1.59 -11.67
N VAL A 14 -9.38 2.69 -12.01
CA VAL A 14 -9.23 3.86 -11.14
C VAL A 14 -9.68 5.12 -11.88
N ILE A 15 -10.02 6.16 -11.13
CA ILE A 15 -10.25 7.49 -11.70
C ILE A 15 -9.09 8.39 -11.28
N ALA A 16 -8.49 9.12 -12.21
CA ALA A 16 -7.29 9.90 -11.92
C ALA A 16 -7.41 11.37 -12.35
N TRP A 17 -6.67 12.24 -11.66
CA TRP A 17 -6.61 13.68 -11.95
C TRP A 17 -5.18 14.20 -11.83
N ARG A 18 -4.89 15.26 -12.58
CA ARG A 18 -3.60 15.97 -12.55
C ARG A 18 -3.40 16.86 -11.32
N ASP A 19 -4.47 17.13 -10.58
CA ASP A 19 -4.46 17.89 -9.33
C ASP A 19 -5.37 17.24 -8.29
N TYR A 20 -5.12 17.53 -7.00
CA TYR A 20 -5.95 17.05 -5.90
C TYR A 20 -6.95 18.11 -5.40
N ASP A 21 -6.76 19.39 -5.72
CA ASP A 21 -7.68 20.48 -5.37
C ASP A 21 -9.04 20.27 -6.07
N PRO A 22 -10.17 20.22 -5.33
CA PRO A 22 -11.49 20.06 -5.92
C PRO A 22 -11.83 21.06 -7.02
N ALA A 23 -11.48 22.34 -6.87
CA ALA A 23 -11.78 23.37 -7.86
C ALA A 23 -10.93 23.22 -9.13
N VAL A 24 -9.67 22.81 -8.98
CA VAL A 24 -8.78 22.57 -10.14
C VAL A 24 -9.24 21.32 -10.92
N ARG A 25 -9.73 20.29 -10.24
CA ARG A 25 -10.18 19.05 -10.90
C ARG A 25 -11.36 19.24 -11.87
N GLU A 26 -12.12 20.32 -11.73
CA GLU A 26 -13.24 20.66 -12.61
C GLU A 26 -12.79 21.37 -13.90
N LEU A 27 -11.53 21.80 -14.00
CA LEU A 27 -11.00 22.46 -15.20
C LEU A 27 -10.72 21.47 -16.33
N ASP A 28 -10.87 21.96 -17.56
CA ASP A 28 -10.57 21.19 -18.77
C ASP A 28 -9.12 20.67 -18.78
N GLY A 29 -8.97 19.38 -19.10
CA GLY A 29 -7.67 18.71 -19.16
C GLY A 29 -7.09 18.27 -17.81
N MET A 30 -7.76 18.55 -16.68
CA MET A 30 -7.31 18.12 -15.35
C MET A 30 -7.74 16.69 -15.00
N SER A 31 -8.84 16.21 -15.56
CA SER A 31 -9.22 14.80 -15.48
C SER A 31 -8.37 13.94 -16.42
N LEU A 32 -7.91 12.80 -15.91
CA LEU A 32 -7.32 11.71 -16.71
C LEU A 32 -8.35 10.63 -17.03
N GLY A 33 -9.59 10.78 -16.53
CA GLY A 33 -10.68 9.84 -16.73
C GLY A 33 -10.50 8.52 -15.98
N ASP A 34 -11.22 7.51 -16.47
CA ASP A 34 -11.06 6.12 -16.04
C ASP A 34 -9.80 5.51 -16.65
N VAL A 35 -8.97 4.91 -15.81
CA VAL A 35 -7.73 4.25 -16.20
C VAL A 35 -7.75 2.81 -15.71
N GLU A 36 -7.62 1.86 -16.64
CA GLU A 36 -7.38 0.46 -16.30
C GLU A 36 -5.91 0.27 -15.92
N VAL A 37 -5.67 -0.23 -14.72
CA VAL A 37 -4.33 -0.51 -14.20
C VAL A 37 -4.17 -1.99 -13.87
N SER A 38 -3.05 -2.57 -14.28
CA SER A 38 -2.72 -3.98 -14.06
C SER A 38 -1.21 -4.21 -14.01
N GLY A 39 -0.81 -5.44 -13.70
CA GLY A 39 0.60 -5.81 -13.54
C GLY A 39 1.14 -5.44 -12.16
N PRO A 40 2.47 -5.34 -11.96
CA PRO A 40 3.04 -5.01 -10.65
C PRO A 40 2.52 -3.65 -10.12
N PRO A 41 2.01 -3.57 -8.88
CA PRO A 41 1.44 -2.34 -8.31
C PRO A 41 2.38 -1.12 -8.38
N ALA A 42 3.67 -1.31 -8.11
CA ALA A 42 4.67 -0.24 -8.17
C ALA A 42 4.83 0.33 -9.59
N ASP A 43 4.77 -0.52 -10.62
CA ASP A 43 4.82 -0.08 -12.01
C ASP A 43 3.52 0.62 -12.42
N ALA A 44 2.37 0.15 -11.94
CA ALA A 44 1.08 0.80 -12.17
C ALA A 44 1.04 2.20 -11.53
N ALA A 45 1.47 2.33 -10.28
CA ALA A 45 1.58 3.61 -9.58
C ALA A 45 2.52 4.58 -10.32
N ARG A 46 3.68 4.08 -10.78
CA ARG A 46 4.63 4.87 -11.55
C ARG A 46 4.06 5.34 -12.89
N ARG A 47 3.36 4.48 -13.64
CA ARG A 47 2.70 4.88 -14.90
C ARG A 47 1.66 5.97 -14.67
N LEU A 48 0.84 5.85 -13.62
CA LEU A 48 -0.13 6.90 -13.24
C LEU A 48 0.60 8.22 -12.93
N TRP A 49 1.68 8.17 -12.18
CA TRP A 49 2.47 9.35 -11.83
C TRP A 49 3.12 10.00 -13.07
N GLU A 50 3.66 9.20 -13.99
CA GLU A 50 4.30 9.62 -15.25
C GLU A 50 3.31 10.33 -16.19
N VAL A 51 2.06 9.88 -16.26
CA VAL A 51 1.01 10.57 -17.04
C VAL A 51 0.46 11.82 -16.33
N GLY A 52 0.95 12.11 -15.12
CA GLY A 52 0.67 13.34 -14.38
C GLY A 52 -0.34 13.19 -13.24
N ALA A 53 -0.75 11.98 -12.85
CA ALA A 53 -1.70 11.82 -11.76
C ALA A 53 -1.13 12.38 -10.44
N ARG A 54 -1.95 13.19 -9.75
CA ARG A 54 -1.72 13.72 -8.39
C ARG A 54 -2.83 13.35 -7.43
N ARG A 55 -3.98 12.91 -7.96
CA ARG A 55 -5.04 12.24 -7.22
C ARG A 55 -5.48 10.99 -7.97
N VAL A 56 -5.74 9.91 -7.23
CA VAL A 56 -6.30 8.66 -7.74
C VAL A 56 -7.43 8.22 -6.82
N GLU A 57 -8.58 7.86 -7.39
CA GLU A 57 -9.70 7.24 -6.70
C GLU A 57 -9.78 5.76 -7.08
N LEU A 58 -9.88 4.90 -6.06
CA LEU A 58 -10.21 3.49 -6.20
C LEU A 58 -11.71 3.34 -5.94
N PRO A 59 -12.53 3.05 -6.97
CA PRO A 59 -13.94 2.76 -6.79
C PRO A 59 -14.14 1.51 -5.95
N GLY A 60 -15.17 1.52 -5.12
CA GLY A 60 -15.53 0.39 -4.26
C GLY A 60 -14.94 0.48 -2.85
N THR A 61 -15.17 -0.56 -2.08
CA THR A 61 -14.66 -0.72 -0.71
C THR A 61 -13.71 -1.90 -0.71
N LEU A 62 -12.47 -1.69 -0.24
CA LEU A 62 -11.53 -2.78 0.00
C LEU A 62 -11.92 -3.45 1.31
N ASP A 63 -12.34 -4.71 1.24
CA ASP A 63 -12.76 -5.49 2.39
C ASP A 63 -11.64 -6.46 2.79
N LEU A 64 -11.12 -6.31 4.02
CA LEU A 64 -10.07 -7.19 4.55
C LEU A 64 -10.61 -8.56 4.99
N THR A 65 -11.92 -8.73 5.07
CA THR A 65 -12.59 -10.00 5.44
C THR A 65 -12.99 -10.83 4.23
N ASP A 66 -13.02 -10.24 3.03
CA ASP A 66 -13.41 -10.91 1.78
C ASP A 66 -12.27 -11.80 1.24
N ALA A 67 -12.15 -13.00 1.80
CA ALA A 67 -11.15 -13.97 1.39
C ALA A 67 -11.21 -14.35 -0.11
N PRO A 68 -12.38 -14.53 -0.75
CA PRO A 68 -12.48 -14.71 -2.20
C PRO A 68 -11.80 -13.60 -3.02
N SER A 69 -11.86 -12.35 -2.57
CA SER A 69 -11.26 -11.19 -3.24
C SER A 69 -9.83 -10.87 -2.77
N ALA A 70 -9.21 -11.73 -1.95
CA ALA A 70 -7.91 -11.49 -1.32
C ALA A 70 -6.81 -11.02 -2.29
N VAL A 71 -6.72 -11.63 -3.48
CA VAL A 71 -5.71 -11.28 -4.50
C VAL A 71 -5.90 -9.84 -4.99
N SER A 72 -7.12 -9.46 -5.35
CA SER A 72 -7.43 -8.10 -5.80
C SER A 72 -7.30 -7.08 -4.68
N THR A 73 -7.73 -7.42 -3.45
CA THR A 73 -7.64 -6.53 -2.29
C THR A 73 -6.18 -6.24 -1.95
N VAL A 74 -5.33 -7.28 -1.86
CA VAL A 74 -3.89 -7.10 -1.58
C VAL A 74 -3.20 -6.33 -2.70
N TRP A 75 -3.55 -6.60 -3.97
CA TRP A 75 -3.02 -5.84 -5.10
C TRP A 75 -3.37 -4.34 -5.00
N ALA A 76 -4.62 -4.01 -4.68
CA ALA A 76 -5.08 -2.64 -4.50
C ALA A 76 -4.42 -1.95 -3.30
N LEU A 77 -4.21 -2.66 -2.18
CA LEU A 77 -3.46 -2.15 -1.03
C LEU A 77 -2.01 -1.84 -1.37
N CYS A 78 -1.34 -2.70 -2.15
CA CYS A 78 0.00 -2.43 -2.67
C CYS A 78 0.00 -1.21 -3.61
N LEU A 79 -1.03 -1.05 -4.46
CA LEU A 79 -1.16 0.13 -5.31
C LEU A 79 -1.31 1.41 -4.47
N ILE A 80 -2.16 1.41 -3.45
CA ILE A 80 -2.34 2.54 -2.52
C ILE A 80 -1.01 2.87 -1.83
N ARG A 81 -0.28 1.85 -1.37
CA ARG A 81 1.04 1.99 -0.74
C ARG A 81 2.03 2.67 -1.68
N ASP A 82 2.09 2.25 -2.94
CA ASP A 82 3.05 2.77 -3.90
C ASP A 82 2.67 4.16 -4.43
N LEU A 83 1.37 4.46 -4.57
CA LEU A 83 0.86 5.82 -4.84
C LEU A 83 1.15 6.76 -3.67
N THR A 84 0.95 6.30 -2.43
CA THR A 84 1.29 7.07 -1.22
C THR A 84 2.79 7.41 -1.20
N ALA A 85 3.65 6.45 -1.55
CA ALA A 85 5.11 6.66 -1.62
C ALA A 85 5.51 7.73 -2.65
N LEU A 86 4.70 7.93 -3.69
CA LEU A 86 4.88 8.96 -4.72
C LEU A 86 4.24 10.31 -4.36
N GLY A 87 3.59 10.40 -3.19
CA GLY A 87 2.88 11.61 -2.76
C GLY A 87 1.57 11.86 -3.50
N VAL A 88 0.99 10.84 -4.13
CA VAL A 88 -0.33 10.93 -4.78
C VAL A 88 -1.42 10.87 -3.71
N VAL A 89 -2.41 11.77 -3.80
CA VAL A 89 -3.60 11.72 -2.94
C VAL A 89 -4.47 10.53 -3.37
N VAL A 90 -4.74 9.61 -2.46
CA VAL A 90 -5.51 8.40 -2.78
C VAL A 90 -6.86 8.42 -2.08
N ASP A 91 -7.92 8.30 -2.86
CA ASP A 91 -9.29 8.23 -2.39
C ASP A 91 -9.80 6.79 -2.46
N TRP A 92 -10.16 6.24 -1.32
CA TRP A 92 -10.52 4.82 -1.19
C TRP A 92 -11.34 4.60 0.07
N ARG A 93 -12.00 3.44 0.15
CA ARG A 93 -12.83 3.03 1.28
C ARG A 93 -12.35 1.68 1.78
N LEU A 94 -12.43 1.47 3.09
CA LEU A 94 -11.90 0.29 3.75
C LEU A 94 -12.94 -0.33 4.68
N ALA A 95 -13.16 -1.64 4.56
CA ALA A 95 -13.81 -2.44 5.58
C ALA A 95 -12.75 -3.25 6.32
N LEU A 96 -12.60 -2.98 7.61
CA LEU A 96 -11.69 -3.67 8.52
C LEU A 96 -12.36 -4.92 9.09
N ASP A 97 -11.53 -5.88 9.47
CA ASP A 97 -11.98 -7.02 10.28
C ASP A 97 -12.15 -6.57 11.74
N ALA A 98 -13.38 -6.62 12.24
CA ALA A 98 -13.77 -6.12 13.55
C ALA A 98 -12.96 -6.78 14.68
N GLY A 99 -12.00 -6.02 15.20
CA GLY A 99 -11.17 -6.43 16.33
C GLY A 99 -9.91 -7.24 15.99
N GLN A 100 -9.71 -7.64 14.73
CA GLN A 100 -8.51 -8.37 14.32
C GLN A 100 -7.43 -7.46 13.73
N THR A 101 -7.82 -6.41 13.00
CA THR A 101 -6.86 -5.48 12.41
C THR A 101 -6.85 -4.15 13.18
N ASP A 102 -5.72 -3.83 13.83
CA ASP A 102 -5.48 -2.46 14.30
C ASP A 102 -5.22 -1.57 13.08
N TRP A 103 -6.12 -0.61 12.82
CA TRP A 103 -5.99 0.34 11.71
C TRP A 103 -4.66 1.11 11.74
N ARG A 104 -4.02 1.24 12.92
CA ARG A 104 -2.70 1.88 13.06
C ARG A 104 -1.63 1.19 12.23
N ALA A 105 -1.74 -0.11 12.01
CA ALA A 105 -0.84 -0.88 11.14
C ALA A 105 -0.90 -0.39 9.68
N LEU A 106 -2.01 0.21 9.26
CA LEU A 106 -2.18 0.79 7.93
C LEU A 106 -2.00 2.30 7.91
N SER A 107 -1.80 2.95 9.06
CA SER A 107 -1.82 4.42 9.21
C SER A 107 -0.72 5.19 8.46
N HIS A 108 0.21 4.48 7.81
CA HIS A 108 1.22 5.03 6.91
C HIS A 108 0.75 5.18 5.47
N LEU A 109 -0.34 4.51 5.08
CA LEU A 109 -1.00 4.71 3.80
C LEU A 109 -1.79 6.02 3.82
N HIS A 110 -2.04 6.60 2.63
CA HIS A 110 -2.95 7.72 2.51
C HIS A 110 -4.29 7.38 3.18
N PRO A 111 -4.83 8.24 4.05
CA PRO A 111 -6.00 7.92 4.86
C PRO A 111 -7.22 7.63 3.98
N PRO A 112 -8.02 6.59 4.30
CA PRO A 112 -9.24 6.29 3.58
C PRO A 112 -10.29 7.38 3.81
N ARG A 113 -11.23 7.49 2.87
CA ARG A 113 -12.40 8.36 2.97
C ARG A 113 -13.33 7.91 4.10
N THR A 114 -13.60 6.60 4.14
CA THR A 114 -14.44 5.95 5.16
C THR A 114 -13.82 4.63 5.61
N THR A 115 -14.09 4.28 6.86
CA THR A 115 -13.82 2.95 7.40
C THR A 115 -15.12 2.34 7.90
N THR A 116 -15.24 1.01 7.79
CA THR A 116 -16.28 0.23 8.47
C THR A 116 -15.66 -0.93 9.23
N GLY A 117 -16.37 -1.50 10.19
CA GLY A 117 -15.90 -2.69 10.93
C GLY A 117 -14.95 -2.35 12.07
N THR A 118 -15.02 -1.13 12.60
CA THR A 118 -14.33 -0.70 13.82
C THR A 118 -15.33 -0.25 14.87
N PRO A 119 -14.94 -0.18 16.16
CA PRO A 119 -15.80 0.39 17.19
C PRO A 119 -16.15 1.88 16.97
N ASP A 120 -15.37 2.62 16.16
CA ASP A 120 -15.53 4.06 15.89
C ASP A 120 -15.34 4.36 14.39
N ASP A 121 -16.24 3.82 13.56
CA ASP A 121 -16.17 3.92 12.10
C ASP A 121 -16.12 5.36 11.58
N ALA A 122 -16.78 6.29 12.28
CA ALA A 122 -16.80 7.70 11.91
C ALA A 122 -15.53 8.46 12.33
N GLY A 123 -14.95 8.12 13.49
CA GLY A 123 -13.77 8.81 14.02
C GLY A 123 -12.44 8.31 13.46
N VAL A 124 -12.34 7.01 13.13
CA VAL A 124 -11.08 6.40 12.62
C VAL A 124 -10.48 7.14 11.41
N PRO A 125 -11.23 7.53 10.37
CA PRO A 125 -10.66 8.26 9.24
C PRO A 125 -10.06 9.62 9.65
N GLY A 126 -10.65 10.29 10.65
CA GLY A 126 -10.13 11.55 11.20
C GLY A 126 -8.83 11.35 11.98
N GLN A 127 -8.79 10.32 12.83
CA GLN A 127 -7.59 9.95 13.60
C GLN A 127 -6.44 9.54 12.66
N TRP A 128 -6.74 8.77 11.61
CA TRP A 128 -5.78 8.37 10.60
C TRP A 128 -5.22 9.59 9.86
N ARG A 129 -6.07 10.52 9.41
CA ARG A 129 -5.63 11.79 8.79
C ARG A 129 -4.71 12.58 9.70
N HIS A 130 -5.05 12.70 10.98
CA HIS A 130 -4.24 13.44 11.96
C HIS A 130 -2.86 12.80 12.18
N ALA A 131 -2.80 11.46 12.18
CA ALA A 131 -1.56 10.73 12.42
C ALA A 131 -0.73 10.47 11.15
N HIS A 132 -1.25 10.76 9.96
CA HIS A 132 -0.61 10.42 8.69
C HIS A 132 0.44 11.44 8.27
N TYR A 133 1.59 10.96 7.79
CA TYR A 133 2.60 11.74 7.09
C TYR A 133 3.46 10.82 6.20
N LEU A 134 4.04 11.38 5.14
CA LEU A 134 4.96 10.65 4.27
C LEU A 134 6.27 10.33 5.00
N GLY A 135 6.80 9.14 4.74
CA GLY A 135 7.92 8.54 5.45
C GLY A 135 7.60 7.84 6.77
N LYS A 136 6.30 7.63 7.12
CA LYS A 136 5.91 7.03 8.40
C LYS A 136 6.27 5.55 8.56
N CYS A 137 6.17 4.75 7.49
CA CYS A 137 6.61 3.35 7.46
C CYS A 137 7.22 3.05 6.10
N LEU A 138 8.54 2.88 6.05
CA LEU A 138 9.29 2.83 4.80
C LEU A 138 10.44 1.84 4.86
N TRP A 139 10.93 1.44 3.69
CA TRP A 139 12.18 0.70 3.56
C TRP A 139 13.03 1.22 2.40
N ARG A 140 14.33 0.87 2.46
CA ARG A 140 15.29 1.08 1.37
C ARG A 140 16.22 -0.12 1.26
N ARG A 141 16.69 -0.39 0.04
CA ARG A 141 17.77 -1.35 -0.23
C ARG A 141 19.10 -0.61 -0.35
N GLY A 142 20.06 -1.01 0.46
CA GLY A 142 21.48 -0.68 0.27
C GLY A 142 22.27 -1.89 -0.23
N PRO A 143 23.59 -1.76 -0.42
CA PRO A 143 24.44 -2.89 -0.80
C PRO A 143 24.44 -3.97 0.28
N GLY A 144 23.80 -5.11 0.01
CA GLY A 144 23.74 -6.26 0.92
C GLY A 144 22.88 -6.06 2.18
N PHE A 145 22.01 -5.04 2.22
CA PHE A 145 21.07 -4.89 3.33
C PHE A 145 19.77 -4.20 2.91
N ILE A 146 18.72 -4.47 3.66
CA ILE A 146 17.48 -3.70 3.67
C ILE A 146 17.39 -2.97 5.00
N GLN A 147 17.06 -1.68 4.97
CA GLN A 147 16.79 -0.90 6.17
C GLN A 147 15.32 -0.48 6.19
N ILE A 148 14.65 -0.80 7.29
CA ILE A 148 13.24 -0.50 7.52
C ILE A 148 13.16 0.53 8.64
N ARG A 149 12.26 1.50 8.48
CA ARG A 149 11.95 2.52 9.48
C ARG A 149 10.46 2.56 9.66
N ASP A 150 10.01 2.39 10.89
CA ASP A 150 8.59 2.40 11.23
C ASP A 150 8.33 3.35 12.39
N ARG A 151 7.32 4.20 12.24
CA ARG A 151 6.84 5.16 13.24
C ARG A 151 5.33 5.05 13.48
N ARG A 152 4.68 3.97 13.00
CA ARG A 152 3.24 3.76 13.21
C ARG A 152 2.84 3.73 14.67
N TRP A 153 3.75 3.31 15.53
CA TRP A 153 3.54 3.12 16.97
C TRP A 153 4.08 4.27 17.84
N GLY A 154 4.37 5.43 17.25
CA GLY A 154 4.82 6.64 17.96
C GLY A 154 6.34 6.74 18.17
N SER A 155 7.02 5.63 18.43
CA SER A 155 8.49 5.53 18.46
C SER A 155 9.07 5.15 17.10
N LEU A 156 10.35 5.49 16.85
CA LEU A 156 11.06 5.01 15.65
C LEU A 156 11.63 3.61 15.90
N HIS A 157 11.06 2.61 15.21
CA HIS A 157 11.61 1.27 15.12
C HIS A 157 12.48 1.17 13.86
N ARG A 158 13.65 0.54 13.99
CA ARG A 158 14.62 0.43 12.89
C ARG A 158 15.15 -0.99 12.80
N PHE A 159 14.98 -1.58 11.63
CA PHE A 159 15.47 -2.92 11.32
C PHE A 159 16.55 -2.81 10.25
N THR A 160 17.60 -3.62 10.37
CA THR A 160 18.62 -3.80 9.34
C THR A 160 18.72 -5.28 9.03
N VAL A 161 18.20 -5.66 7.87
CA VAL A 161 18.07 -7.04 7.42
C VAL A 161 19.19 -7.34 6.43
N ARG A 162 19.95 -8.40 6.66
CA ARG A 162 21.09 -8.82 5.81
C ARG A 162 20.91 -10.22 5.23
N GLU A 163 20.00 -10.96 5.82
CA GLU A 163 19.61 -12.33 5.53
C GLU A 163 18.94 -12.40 4.15
N PRO A 164 19.49 -13.16 3.18
CA PRO A 164 18.95 -13.24 1.81
C PRO A 164 17.48 -13.69 1.75
N GLU A 165 17.08 -14.63 2.61
CA GLU A 165 15.71 -15.16 2.67
C GLU A 165 14.67 -14.08 3.03
N PHE A 166 15.05 -13.11 3.86
CA PHE A 166 14.20 -11.95 4.12
C PHE A 166 14.18 -10.98 2.94
N HIS A 167 15.27 -10.85 2.18
CA HIS A 167 15.30 -9.98 1.00
C HIS A 167 14.37 -10.53 -0.09
N GLU A 168 14.38 -11.84 -0.30
CA GLU A 168 13.48 -12.54 -1.21
C GLU A 168 12.03 -12.42 -0.78
N ALA A 169 11.75 -12.65 0.51
CA ALA A 169 10.41 -12.49 1.07
C ALA A 169 9.88 -11.05 0.90
N ILE A 170 10.68 -10.04 1.23
CA ILE A 170 10.29 -8.63 1.10
C ILE A 170 10.01 -8.26 -0.36
N GLU A 171 10.80 -8.74 -1.32
CA GLU A 171 10.53 -8.50 -2.75
C GLU A 171 9.25 -9.19 -3.21
N ALA A 172 9.02 -10.45 -2.84
CA ALA A 172 7.79 -11.16 -3.18
C ALA A 172 6.55 -10.45 -2.59
N LEU A 173 6.60 -10.13 -1.30
CA LEU A 173 5.53 -9.45 -0.57
C LEU A 173 5.34 -8.00 -1.01
N SER A 174 6.34 -7.37 -1.64
CA SER A 174 6.21 -6.01 -2.17
C SER A 174 5.18 -5.93 -3.31
N ALA A 175 4.97 -7.00 -4.08
CA ALA A 175 3.91 -7.04 -5.10
C ALA A 175 2.59 -7.66 -4.60
N GLY A 176 2.57 -8.13 -3.34
CA GLY A 176 1.56 -9.07 -2.84
C GLY A 176 1.86 -10.49 -3.30
N ALA A 177 1.78 -11.45 -2.39
CA ALA A 177 2.04 -12.85 -2.68
C ALA A 177 1.17 -13.79 -1.83
N PRO A 178 0.92 -15.03 -2.28
CA PRO A 178 0.38 -16.06 -1.41
C PRO A 178 1.29 -16.25 -0.19
N ARG A 179 0.70 -16.42 1.00
CA ARG A 179 1.46 -16.70 2.23
C ARG A 179 2.39 -17.90 2.08
N SER A 180 1.95 -18.91 1.33
CA SER A 180 2.72 -20.13 1.04
C SER A 180 3.95 -19.93 0.14
N ALA A 181 4.08 -18.77 -0.50
CA ALA A 181 5.25 -18.42 -1.29
C ALA A 181 6.42 -17.88 -0.45
N VAL A 182 6.21 -17.67 0.85
CA VAL A 182 7.23 -17.18 1.79
C VAL A 182 7.55 -18.28 2.81
N ALA A 183 8.82 -18.40 3.19
CA ALA A 183 9.24 -19.33 4.22
C ALA A 183 8.47 -19.04 5.54
N PRO A 184 7.84 -20.05 6.19
CA PRO A 184 6.96 -19.82 7.33
C PRO A 184 7.63 -19.06 8.50
N ALA A 185 8.90 -19.35 8.79
CA ALA A 185 9.65 -18.65 9.84
C ALA A 185 9.86 -17.16 9.50
N VAL A 186 10.28 -16.87 8.27
CA VAL A 186 10.47 -15.49 7.80
C VAL A 186 9.15 -14.71 7.82
N LEU A 187 8.05 -15.35 7.41
CA LEU A 187 6.73 -14.72 7.45
C LEU A 187 6.31 -14.41 8.90
N ALA A 188 6.49 -15.37 9.82
CA ALA A 188 6.15 -15.19 11.23
C ALA A 188 6.93 -14.03 11.87
N ASP A 189 8.25 -13.96 11.64
CA ASP A 189 9.09 -12.87 12.16
C ASP A 189 8.64 -11.49 11.64
N LEU A 190 8.30 -11.41 10.34
CA LEU A 190 7.79 -10.17 9.75
C LEU A 190 6.39 -9.78 10.27
N GLU A 191 5.55 -10.75 10.62
CA GLU A 191 4.23 -10.53 11.21
C GLU A 191 4.31 -10.07 12.66
N GLU A 192 5.21 -10.66 13.45
CA GLU A 192 5.48 -10.26 14.82
C GLU A 192 5.90 -8.79 14.90
N GLU A 193 6.70 -8.33 13.93
CA GLU A 193 7.13 -6.93 13.82
C GLU A 193 6.10 -6.01 13.15
N HIS A 194 4.89 -6.51 12.88
CA HIS A 194 3.80 -5.82 12.19
C HIS A 194 4.21 -5.25 10.82
N LEU A 195 5.15 -5.89 10.11
CA LEU A 195 5.65 -5.44 8.79
C LEU A 195 4.88 -6.06 7.62
N VAL A 196 4.02 -7.04 7.90
CA VAL A 196 3.19 -7.73 6.91
C VAL A 196 1.72 -7.57 7.24
N GLY A 197 0.91 -7.28 6.23
CA GLY A 197 -0.55 -7.33 6.28
C GLY A 197 -1.06 -8.54 5.50
N SER A 198 -2.25 -9.02 5.85
CA SER A 198 -2.86 -10.19 5.19
C SER A 198 -4.34 -10.01 4.92
N VAL A 199 -4.82 -10.65 3.86
CA VAL A 199 -6.24 -10.81 3.51
C VAL A 199 -6.40 -12.24 2.99
N GLY A 200 -7.21 -13.06 3.65
CA GLY A 200 -7.30 -14.49 3.33
C GLY A 200 -5.93 -15.17 3.22
N GLY A 201 -5.67 -15.86 2.11
CA GLY A 201 -4.39 -16.53 1.85
C GLY A 201 -3.28 -15.65 1.27
N GLN A 202 -3.49 -14.34 1.15
CA GLN A 202 -2.54 -13.39 0.57
C GLN A 202 -1.89 -12.53 1.65
N ALA A 203 -0.62 -12.19 1.45
CA ALA A 203 0.15 -11.31 2.31
C ALA A 203 0.89 -10.24 1.50
N TRP A 204 1.20 -9.12 2.14
CA TRP A 204 1.96 -8.05 1.52
C TRP A 204 2.80 -7.27 2.52
N PHE A 205 3.88 -6.70 2.02
CA PHE A 205 4.81 -5.92 2.81
C PHE A 205 4.27 -4.50 3.01
N LEU A 206 4.05 -4.12 4.27
CA LEU A 206 3.41 -2.84 4.62
C LEU A 206 4.30 -1.63 4.29
N PRO A 207 5.61 -1.61 4.64
CA PRO A 207 6.46 -0.45 4.36
C PRO A 207 6.56 -0.16 2.84
N TYR A 208 6.38 1.09 2.41
CA TYR A 208 6.69 1.43 1.01
C TYR A 208 8.18 1.56 0.77
N ARG A 209 8.57 1.26 -0.47
CA ARG A 209 9.93 1.44 -0.96
C ARG A 209 10.20 2.91 -1.27
N VAL A 210 11.21 3.49 -0.66
CA VAL A 210 11.69 4.84 -1.03
C VAL A 210 12.49 4.74 -2.34
N GLN A 211 12.04 5.40 -3.40
CA GLN A 211 12.74 5.41 -4.69
C GLN A 211 13.71 6.59 -4.86
N ARG A 212 13.46 7.73 -4.20
CA ARG A 212 14.35 8.89 -4.21
C ARG A 212 14.53 9.41 -2.79
N TRP A 213 15.78 9.50 -2.34
CA TRP A 213 16.12 10.21 -1.12
C TRP A 213 16.32 11.69 -1.48
N ALA A 214 15.64 12.60 -0.79
CA ALA A 214 16.02 14.01 -0.85
C ALA A 214 17.47 14.09 -0.35
N LYS A 215 18.40 14.46 -1.23
CA LYS A 215 19.84 14.44 -0.92
C LYS A 215 20.21 15.36 0.25
N GLU A 216 19.33 16.29 0.63
CA GLU A 216 19.50 17.15 1.81
C GLU A 216 18.13 17.47 2.42
N ALA A 217 17.93 17.08 3.68
CA ALA A 217 17.11 17.77 4.69
C ALA A 217 17.00 16.86 5.93
N ILE A 218 17.84 17.16 6.91
CA ILE A 218 17.61 17.17 8.37
C ILE A 218 19.01 17.13 8.99
N THR A 219 19.65 18.30 9.00
CA THR A 219 20.48 18.68 10.13
C THR A 219 19.49 19.23 11.15
N LEU A 220 19.31 18.54 12.27
CA LEU A 220 18.77 19.14 13.49
C LEU A 220 19.98 19.45 14.38
#